data_AF-A0AAW1MIX7-F1
#
_entry.id   AF-A0AAW1MIX7-F1
#
_cell.length_a   1.000
_cell.length_b   1.000
_cell.length_c   1.000
_cell.angle_alpha   90.00
_cell.angle_beta   90.00
_cell.angle_gamma   90.00
#
_symmetry.space_group_name_H-M   'P 1'
#
loop_
_entity.id
_entity.type
_entity.pdbx_description
1 polymer ?
#
loop_
_entity_poly.entity_id
_entity_poly.type
_entity_poly.pdbx_seq_one_letter_code
_entity_poly.pdbx_strand_id
1 'polypeptide(L)'
;MLTKDSVPKYYRRGLCKTADLLIYNQMLTKDSVPKYYRRGLCKTADLYYESEHTLYGLRAYKFAIAPSDLNRTYPPEDDCFDTKPSLPNGTADISKCVHSYPVTTSFIYFNHTDDSLKTCAKIKIPRGKTAPPSEVYLEPITGIPLKSSAALQANLNVKPLRGFDRSFDKFSGQQIPLFYLHYHGEGVPLKVFCMIYLMRALPAIGWILTVSLFAFGLYCIWKSVRRKPKKGKRKENTPSSESVKETNVELETFLKETVLN
;
A
#
# COMPACT_ATOMS: atom_id res chain seq x y z
N MET A 1 2.57 27.04 -9.42
CA MET A 1 3.14 26.12 -8.42
C MET A 1 2.27 26.20 -7.18
N LEU A 2 1.63 25.10 -6.77
CA LEU A 2 0.81 25.07 -5.55
C LEU A 2 1.76 25.04 -4.35
N THR A 3 1.76 26.11 -3.56
CA THR A 3 2.57 26.22 -2.34
C THR A 3 1.97 25.33 -1.24
N LYS A 4 2.85 24.78 -0.40
CA LYS A 4 2.58 23.79 0.66
C LYS A 4 1.53 24.27 1.70
N ASP A 5 1.22 25.56 1.70
CA ASP A 5 0.38 26.24 2.69
C ASP A 5 -1.07 26.48 2.23
N SER A 6 -1.41 26.23 0.97
CA SER A 6 -2.78 26.41 0.46
C SER A 6 -3.69 25.19 0.65
N VAL A 7 -3.21 24.12 1.29
CA VAL A 7 -3.96 22.87 1.49
C VAL A 7 -4.51 22.83 2.93
N PRO A 8 -5.85 22.85 3.12
CA PRO A 8 -6.47 22.83 4.44
C PRO A 8 -5.99 21.64 5.30
N LYS A 9 -5.91 21.83 6.62
CA LYS A 9 -5.38 20.85 7.59
C LYS A 9 -6.07 19.46 7.52
N TYR A 10 -7.33 19.41 7.05
CA TYR A 10 -8.10 18.19 6.80
C TYR A 10 -7.49 17.32 5.69
N TYR A 11 -7.12 17.95 4.57
CA TYR A 11 -6.42 17.28 3.46
C TYR A 11 -5.06 16.71 3.88
N ARG A 12 -4.37 17.36 4.84
CA ARG A 12 -3.04 16.94 5.29
C ARG A 12 -3.05 15.58 6.03
N ARG A 13 -4.18 15.14 6.59
CA ARG A 13 -4.33 13.79 7.21
C ARG A 13 -4.95 12.76 6.25
N GLY A 14 -5.80 13.17 5.33
CA GLY A 14 -6.43 12.27 4.35
C GLY A 14 -5.48 11.84 3.22
N LEU A 15 -4.65 12.75 2.70
CA LEU A 15 -3.74 12.47 1.58
C LEU A 15 -2.64 11.46 1.91
N CYS A 16 -2.31 11.30 3.19
CA CYS A 16 -1.25 10.37 3.60
C CYS A 16 -1.66 8.90 3.48
N LYS A 17 -2.97 8.63 3.29
CA LYS A 17 -3.54 7.28 3.09
C LYS A 17 -4.03 7.05 1.66
N THR A 18 -3.86 8.00 0.76
CA THR A 18 -4.32 7.90 -0.63
C THR A 18 -3.22 7.34 -1.52
N ALA A 19 -3.59 6.37 -2.35
CA ALA A 19 -2.71 5.74 -3.32
C ALA A 19 -2.80 6.46 -4.69
N ASP A 20 -1.63 6.72 -5.30
CA ASP A 20 -1.51 7.23 -6.67
C ASP A 20 -1.52 6.07 -7.69
N LEU A 21 -2.60 5.27 -7.73
CA LEU A 21 -2.86 4.09 -8.61
C LEU A 21 -1.79 2.99 -8.71
N LEU A 22 -0.56 3.22 -8.27
CA LEU A 22 0.60 2.39 -8.51
C LEU A 22 0.88 1.47 -7.32
N ILE A 23 0.61 1.95 -6.10
CA ILE A 23 0.87 1.23 -4.85
C ILE A 23 -0.22 1.61 -3.85
N TYR A 24 -0.83 0.60 -3.23
CA TYR A 24 -1.82 0.74 -2.17
C TYR A 24 -1.26 0.26 -0.83
N ASN A 25 -2.04 0.46 0.23
CA ASN A 25 -1.66 -0.03 1.56
C ASN A 25 -1.46 -1.56 1.54
N GLN A 26 -0.49 -2.02 2.31
CA GLN A 26 -0.20 -3.45 2.50
C GLN A 26 -1.21 -4.09 3.46
N MET A 27 -1.28 -5.42 3.43
CA MET A 27 -2.15 -6.23 4.29
C MET A 27 -3.63 -5.85 4.18
N LEU A 28 -4.14 -5.80 2.95
CA LEU A 28 -5.54 -5.53 2.65
C LEU A 28 -6.44 -6.70 3.09
N THR A 29 -7.56 -6.34 3.68
CA THR A 29 -8.67 -7.25 4.04
C THR A 29 -9.90 -6.92 3.19
N LYS A 30 -10.93 -7.76 3.23
CA LYS A 30 -12.20 -7.50 2.52
C LYS A 30 -12.93 -6.27 3.05
N ASP A 31 -12.72 -5.93 4.32
CA ASP A 31 -13.28 -4.74 4.97
C ASP A 31 -12.41 -3.48 4.78
N SER A 32 -11.26 -3.61 4.13
CA SER A 32 -10.40 -2.46 3.85
C SER A 32 -11.04 -1.55 2.81
N VAL A 33 -10.87 -0.24 3.00
CA VAL A 33 -11.35 0.79 2.06
C VAL A 33 -10.15 1.61 1.58
N PRO A 34 -9.42 1.13 0.55
CA PRO A 34 -8.31 1.87 -0.01
C PRO A 34 -8.80 3.19 -0.59
N LYS A 35 -8.07 4.28 -0.35
CA LYS A 35 -8.41 5.60 -0.90
C LYS A 35 -7.63 5.87 -2.17
N TYR A 36 -8.34 6.30 -3.21
CA TYR A 36 -7.83 6.69 -4.51
C TYR A 36 -7.77 8.21 -4.60
N TYR A 37 -6.65 8.76 -5.05
CA TYR A 37 -6.57 10.16 -5.41
C TYR A 37 -5.91 10.31 -6.79
N ARG A 38 -6.44 11.23 -7.59
CA ARG A 38 -5.80 11.65 -8.83
C ARG A 38 -6.08 13.11 -9.08
N ARG A 39 -5.08 13.81 -9.63
CA ARG A 39 -5.22 15.24 -10.00
C ARG A 39 -6.44 15.51 -10.89
N GLY A 40 -6.75 14.61 -11.81
CA GLY A 40 -7.91 14.72 -12.70
C GLY A 40 -9.27 14.51 -12.01
N LEU A 41 -9.31 13.92 -10.82
CA LEU A 41 -10.52 13.77 -10.01
C LEU A 41 -10.68 14.92 -9.01
N CYS A 42 -9.60 15.58 -8.60
CA CYS A 42 -9.55 16.68 -7.61
C CYS A 42 -10.08 16.31 -6.20
N LYS A 43 -10.72 15.16 -6.03
CA LYS A 43 -11.24 14.57 -4.80
C LYS A 43 -10.61 13.19 -4.56
N THR A 44 -10.65 12.73 -3.32
CA THR A 44 -10.37 11.35 -2.96
C THR A 44 -11.62 10.50 -3.18
N ALA A 45 -11.51 9.36 -3.86
CA ALA A 45 -12.59 8.36 -3.94
C ALA A 45 -12.23 7.16 -3.07
N ASP A 46 -13.25 6.54 -2.48
CA ASP A 46 -13.07 5.34 -1.68
C ASP A 46 -13.31 4.11 -2.58
N LEU A 47 -12.44 3.11 -2.45
CA LEU A 47 -12.53 1.88 -3.23
C LEU A 47 -13.13 0.79 -2.35
N TYR A 48 -14.22 0.20 -2.81
CA TYR A 48 -14.96 -0.81 -2.06
C TYR A 48 -14.68 -2.20 -2.63
N TYR A 49 -14.51 -3.17 -1.73
CA TYR A 49 -14.32 -4.56 -2.13
C TYR A 49 -15.55 -5.08 -2.87
N GLU A 50 -15.33 -5.74 -3.99
CA GLU A 50 -16.39 -6.32 -4.83
C GLU A 50 -16.27 -7.85 -4.87
N SER A 51 -15.08 -8.37 -5.20
CA SER A 51 -14.88 -9.80 -5.41
C SER A 51 -13.42 -10.23 -5.25
N GLU A 52 -13.21 -11.53 -5.08
CA GLU A 52 -11.87 -12.15 -5.02
C GLU A 52 -11.59 -12.92 -6.31
N HIS A 53 -10.38 -12.74 -6.85
CA HIS A 53 -9.93 -13.32 -8.10
C HIS A 53 -8.54 -13.94 -7.95
N THR A 54 -8.15 -14.80 -8.89
CA THR A 54 -6.79 -15.30 -9.02
C THR A 54 -6.21 -14.82 -10.34
N LEU A 55 -5.15 -14.00 -10.29
CA LEU A 55 -4.46 -13.44 -11.45
C LEU A 55 -2.99 -13.83 -11.38
N TYR A 56 -2.45 -14.39 -12.47
CA TYR A 56 -1.04 -14.80 -12.55
C TYR A 56 -0.59 -15.74 -11.42
N GLY A 57 -1.48 -16.59 -10.90
CA GLY A 57 -1.24 -17.48 -9.76
C GLY A 57 -1.26 -16.80 -8.38
N LEU A 58 -1.56 -15.50 -8.33
CA LEU A 58 -1.67 -14.71 -7.10
C LEU A 58 -3.14 -14.43 -6.78
N ARG A 59 -3.48 -14.39 -5.49
CA ARG A 59 -4.79 -13.92 -5.04
C ARG A 59 -4.87 -12.41 -5.24
N ALA A 60 -5.99 -11.94 -5.75
CA ALA A 60 -6.25 -10.53 -6.02
C ALA A 60 -7.64 -10.16 -5.51
N TYR A 61 -7.75 -9.05 -4.77
CA TYR A 61 -9.01 -8.47 -4.38
C TYR A 61 -9.38 -7.38 -5.38
N LYS A 62 -10.57 -7.50 -5.96
CA LYS A 62 -11.16 -6.50 -6.85
C LYS A 62 -11.82 -5.44 -5.99
N PHE A 63 -11.38 -4.20 -6.15
CA PHE A 63 -12.02 -3.03 -5.57
C PHE A 63 -12.52 -2.10 -6.68
N ALA A 64 -13.70 -1.51 -6.48
CA ALA A 64 -14.32 -0.58 -7.42
C ALA A 64 -14.72 0.73 -6.75
N ILE A 65 -14.72 1.81 -7.53
CA ILE A 65 -15.23 3.12 -7.07
C ILE A 65 -16.75 3.03 -6.99
N ALA A 66 -17.34 3.49 -5.89
CA ALA A 66 -18.79 3.55 -5.77
C ALA A 66 -19.33 4.77 -6.55
N PRO A 67 -20.49 4.66 -7.21
CA PRO A 67 -21.12 5.80 -7.86
C PRO A 67 -21.34 6.99 -6.92
N SER A 68 -21.55 6.72 -5.63
CA SER A 68 -21.72 7.73 -4.58
C SER A 68 -20.50 8.61 -4.35
N ASP A 69 -19.29 8.19 -4.72
CA ASP A 69 -18.08 8.98 -4.48
C ASP A 69 -18.06 10.29 -5.30
N LEU A 70 -18.76 10.31 -6.44
CA LEU A 70 -18.98 11.51 -7.27
C LEU A 70 -20.32 12.21 -6.96
N ASN A 71 -21.12 11.70 -6.04
CA ASN A 71 -22.33 12.39 -5.60
C ASN A 71 -21.97 13.54 -4.66
N ARG A 72 -22.78 14.60 -4.71
CA ARG A 72 -22.62 15.79 -3.87
C ARG A 72 -23.54 15.76 -2.67
N THR A 73 -24.71 15.15 -2.80
CA THR A 73 -25.69 15.08 -1.72
C THR A 73 -25.26 14.15 -0.57
N TYR A 74 -24.30 13.25 -0.79
CA TYR A 74 -23.92 12.26 0.22
C TYR A 74 -22.42 11.90 0.18
N PRO A 75 -21.70 12.01 1.30
CA PRO A 75 -22.08 12.69 2.55
C PRO A 75 -22.16 14.23 2.35
N PRO A 76 -23.18 14.91 2.90
CA PRO A 76 -23.47 16.33 2.63
C PRO A 76 -22.43 17.33 3.20
N GLU A 77 -21.59 16.90 4.14
CA GLU A 77 -20.67 17.79 4.87
C GLU A 77 -19.27 17.90 4.21
N ASP A 78 -18.95 17.04 3.22
CA ASP A 78 -17.58 16.87 2.73
C ASP A 78 -17.30 17.48 1.33
N ASP A 79 -18.30 18.06 0.63
CA ASP A 79 -18.08 18.60 -0.72
C ASP A 79 -17.44 20.00 -0.72
N CYS A 80 -16.15 20.04 -0.40
CA CYS A 80 -15.31 21.25 -0.49
C CYS A 80 -15.19 21.82 -1.93
N PHE A 81 -15.64 21.07 -2.94
CA PHE A 81 -15.61 21.46 -4.35
C PHE A 81 -16.99 21.84 -4.89
N ASP A 82 -17.97 22.05 -4.01
CA ASP A 82 -19.26 22.56 -4.46
C ASP A 82 -19.12 23.96 -5.08
N THR A 83 -19.99 24.21 -6.06
CA THR A 83 -20.06 25.45 -6.83
C THR A 83 -21.38 26.14 -6.56
N LYS A 84 -21.47 27.45 -6.87
CA LYS A 84 -22.75 28.16 -6.88
C LYS A 84 -23.06 28.62 -8.30
N PRO A 85 -24.13 28.11 -8.96
CA PRO A 85 -25.03 27.04 -8.51
C PRO A 85 -24.33 25.67 -8.41
N SER A 86 -24.88 24.77 -7.58
CA SER A 86 -24.34 23.42 -7.37
C SER A 86 -24.51 22.59 -8.65
N LEU A 87 -23.52 21.74 -8.94
CA LEU A 87 -23.59 20.84 -10.10
C LEU A 87 -24.44 19.60 -9.75
N PRO A 88 -24.98 18.91 -10.77
CA PRO A 88 -25.75 17.68 -10.57
C PRO A 88 -24.92 16.55 -9.94
N ASN A 89 -25.60 15.59 -9.32
CA ASN A 89 -24.95 14.41 -8.77
C ASN A 89 -24.26 13.58 -9.86
N GLY A 90 -23.22 12.86 -9.47
CA GLY A 90 -22.33 12.13 -10.38
C GLY A 90 -21.35 13.03 -11.14
N THR A 91 -21.24 14.31 -10.76
CA THR A 91 -20.28 15.26 -11.33
C THR A 91 -19.48 16.02 -10.27
N ALA A 92 -18.18 16.17 -10.51
CA ALA A 92 -17.26 16.90 -9.63
C ALA A 92 -16.64 18.11 -10.36
N ASP A 93 -16.50 19.23 -9.66
CA ASP A 93 -15.83 20.42 -10.19
C ASP A 93 -14.32 20.24 -10.04
N ILE A 94 -13.60 20.26 -11.17
CA ILE A 94 -12.14 20.15 -11.18
C ILE A 94 -11.47 21.46 -11.59
N SER A 95 -12.24 22.55 -11.72
CA SER A 95 -11.72 23.87 -12.11
C SER A 95 -10.59 24.34 -11.21
N LYS A 96 -10.75 24.19 -9.88
CA LYS A 96 -9.73 24.55 -8.88
C LYS A 96 -8.43 23.75 -9.05
N CYS A 97 -8.50 22.52 -9.57
CA CYS A 97 -7.33 21.68 -9.83
C CYS A 97 -6.70 21.91 -11.21
N VAL A 98 -7.47 22.40 -12.18
CA VAL A 98 -7.04 22.58 -13.58
C VAL A 98 -7.08 24.07 -13.94
N HIS A 99 -6.21 24.85 -13.29
CA HIS A 99 -5.95 26.26 -13.61
C HIS A 99 -7.20 27.17 -13.69
N SER A 100 -8.24 26.88 -12.92
CA SER A 100 -9.52 27.60 -12.93
C SER A 100 -10.27 27.55 -14.28
N TYR A 101 -9.92 26.62 -15.17
CA TYR A 101 -10.74 26.34 -16.35
C TYR A 101 -12.08 25.73 -15.93
N PRO A 102 -13.20 26.07 -16.59
CA PRO A 102 -14.53 25.61 -16.18
C PRO A 102 -14.77 24.15 -16.60
N VAL A 103 -13.97 23.22 -16.08
CA VAL A 103 -13.99 21.80 -16.40
C VAL A 103 -14.56 21.03 -15.21
N THR A 104 -15.49 20.12 -15.50
CA THR A 104 -16.04 19.16 -14.55
C THR A 104 -15.69 17.74 -14.97
N THR A 105 -15.71 16.79 -14.04
CA THR A 105 -15.53 15.38 -14.34
C THR A 105 -16.76 14.57 -13.95
N SER A 106 -16.99 13.47 -14.66
CA SER A 106 -18.07 12.51 -14.42
C SER A 106 -17.63 11.10 -14.80
N PHE A 107 -18.43 10.10 -14.48
CA PHE A 107 -18.29 8.81 -15.15
C PHE A 107 -18.59 8.95 -16.66
N ILE A 108 -18.06 8.00 -17.43
CA ILE A 108 -18.20 7.98 -18.90
C ILE A 108 -19.68 7.95 -19.28
N TYR A 109 -20.03 8.72 -20.30
CA TYR A 109 -21.40 8.91 -20.80
C TYR A 109 -22.38 9.48 -19.77
N PHE A 110 -21.89 10.18 -18.75
CA PHE A 110 -22.70 10.62 -17.61
C PHE A 110 -23.43 9.45 -16.93
N ASN A 111 -22.77 8.29 -16.87
CA ASN A 111 -23.29 7.17 -16.11
C ASN A 111 -23.39 7.56 -14.62
N HIS A 112 -24.44 7.09 -13.95
CA HIS A 112 -24.72 7.42 -12.54
C HIS A 112 -24.89 8.91 -12.21
N THR A 113 -25.19 9.78 -13.21
CA THR A 113 -25.59 11.17 -12.94
C THR A 113 -27.10 11.31 -12.89
N ASP A 114 -27.55 12.47 -12.39
CA ASP A 114 -28.94 12.90 -12.50
C ASP A 114 -29.43 12.92 -13.96
N ASP A 115 -30.69 12.58 -14.17
CA ASP A 115 -31.26 12.41 -15.51
C ASP A 115 -31.33 13.70 -16.33
N SER A 116 -31.42 14.86 -15.65
CA SER A 116 -31.37 16.17 -16.29
C SER A 116 -30.12 16.35 -17.16
N LEU A 117 -28.97 15.80 -16.73
CA LEU A 117 -27.71 15.89 -17.45
C LEU A 117 -27.68 14.97 -18.67
N LYS A 118 -28.28 13.79 -18.57
CA LYS A 118 -28.37 12.81 -19.67
C LYS A 118 -29.26 13.34 -20.81
N THR A 119 -30.35 14.01 -20.47
CA THR A 119 -31.28 14.59 -21.46
C THR A 119 -30.67 15.80 -22.16
N CYS A 120 -29.96 16.67 -21.43
CA CYS A 120 -29.30 17.85 -22.01
C CYS A 120 -28.19 17.48 -22.99
N ALA A 121 -27.43 16.42 -22.71
CA ALA A 121 -26.21 16.15 -23.45
C ALA A 121 -26.46 15.47 -24.82
N LYS A 122 -27.68 15.04 -25.17
CA LYS A 122 -28.01 14.28 -26.41
C LYS A 122 -26.95 13.20 -26.75
N ILE A 123 -26.29 12.62 -25.74
CA ILE A 123 -25.17 11.72 -25.95
C ILE A 123 -25.74 10.41 -26.47
N LYS A 124 -25.44 10.10 -27.72
CA LYS A 124 -25.60 8.75 -28.23
C LYS A 124 -24.47 7.90 -27.67
N ILE A 125 -24.76 7.11 -26.64
CA ILE A 125 -23.87 6.02 -26.24
C ILE A 125 -23.64 5.16 -27.49
N PRO A 126 -22.39 4.92 -27.91
CA PRO A 126 -22.13 4.08 -29.07
C PRO A 126 -22.80 2.71 -28.88
N ARG A 127 -23.61 2.27 -29.87
CA ARG A 127 -24.35 1.00 -29.78
C ARG A 127 -23.39 -0.15 -29.46
N GLY A 128 -23.74 -0.95 -28.45
CA GLY A 128 -22.96 -2.12 -28.02
C GLY A 128 -21.74 -1.80 -27.14
N LYS A 129 -21.51 -0.55 -26.74
CA LYS A 129 -20.43 -0.21 -25.80
C LYS A 129 -20.98 0.10 -24.40
N THR A 130 -20.48 -0.62 -23.40
CA THR A 130 -20.64 -0.28 -21.99
C THR A 130 -19.52 0.68 -21.56
N ALA A 131 -19.80 1.54 -20.58
CA ALA A 131 -18.77 2.37 -19.97
C ALA A 131 -17.77 1.44 -19.25
N PRO A 132 -16.45 1.53 -19.52
CA PRO A 132 -15.49 0.72 -18.78
C PRO A 132 -15.53 1.09 -17.30
N PRO A 133 -15.52 0.09 -16.39
CA PRO A 133 -15.54 0.34 -14.96
C PRO A 133 -14.22 0.93 -14.47
N SER A 134 -14.30 1.72 -13.40
CA SER A 134 -13.13 2.13 -12.63
C SER A 134 -12.91 1.14 -11.49
N GLU A 135 -12.00 0.21 -11.70
CA GLU A 135 -11.73 -0.95 -10.84
C GLU A 135 -10.22 -1.24 -10.74
N VAL A 136 -9.80 -1.83 -9.64
CA VAL A 136 -8.41 -2.24 -9.40
C VAL A 136 -8.36 -3.60 -8.73
N TYR A 137 -7.42 -4.43 -9.16
CA TYR A 137 -7.17 -5.76 -8.64
C TYR A 137 -5.87 -5.73 -7.84
N LEU A 138 -5.98 -5.78 -6.52
CA LEU A 138 -4.86 -5.63 -5.60
C LEU A 138 -4.43 -6.98 -5.03
N GLU A 139 -3.13 -7.25 -5.04
CA GLU A 139 -2.59 -8.37 -4.26
C GLU A 139 -2.65 -7.99 -2.76
N PRO A 140 -3.28 -8.82 -1.91
CA PRO A 140 -3.66 -8.40 -0.56
C PRO A 140 -2.48 -8.18 0.39
N ILE A 141 -1.36 -8.90 0.22
CA ILE A 141 -0.23 -8.79 1.15
C ILE A 141 0.58 -7.53 0.85
N THR A 142 0.90 -7.32 -0.42
CA THR A 142 1.81 -6.28 -0.91
C THR A 142 1.11 -4.97 -1.29
N GLY A 143 -0.20 -5.00 -1.54
CA GLY A 143 -0.96 -3.83 -2.02
C GLY A 143 -0.63 -3.43 -3.46
N ILE A 144 0.06 -4.29 -4.22
CA ILE A 144 0.45 -4.01 -5.60
C ILE A 144 -0.73 -4.32 -6.54
N PRO A 145 -1.10 -3.39 -7.43
CA PRO A 145 -2.13 -3.63 -8.44
C PRO A 145 -1.61 -4.56 -9.54
N LEU A 146 -2.29 -5.69 -9.73
CA LEU A 146 -2.02 -6.64 -10.81
C LEU A 146 -2.76 -6.27 -12.10
N LYS A 147 -3.90 -5.61 -11.95
CA LYS A 147 -4.71 -5.05 -13.03
C LYS A 147 -5.38 -3.78 -12.51
N SER A 148 -5.42 -2.74 -13.33
CA SER A 148 -6.05 -1.47 -13.00
C SER A 148 -6.78 -0.92 -14.21
N SER A 149 -7.99 -0.45 -14.00
CA SER A 149 -8.81 0.24 -14.98
C SER A 149 -9.35 1.50 -14.32
N ALA A 150 -9.05 2.67 -14.86
CA ALA A 150 -9.57 3.94 -14.35
C ALA A 150 -10.15 4.74 -15.51
N ALA A 151 -11.43 5.05 -15.44
CA ALA A 151 -12.20 5.58 -16.55
C ALA A 151 -13.03 6.78 -16.11
N LEU A 152 -12.71 7.95 -16.64
CA LEU A 152 -13.34 9.23 -16.28
C LEU A 152 -13.58 10.07 -17.54
N GLN A 153 -14.61 10.90 -17.49
CA GLN A 153 -14.96 11.85 -18.53
C GLN A 153 -14.65 13.28 -18.07
N ALA A 154 -14.10 14.09 -18.98
CA ALA A 154 -13.94 15.52 -18.81
C ALA A 154 -15.04 16.26 -19.58
N ASN A 155 -15.67 17.21 -18.91
CA ASN A 155 -16.80 17.98 -19.42
C ASN A 155 -16.52 19.48 -19.23
N LEU A 156 -17.01 20.31 -20.14
CA LEU A 156 -17.01 21.76 -20.02
C LEU A 156 -18.30 22.21 -19.34
N ASN A 157 -18.19 22.93 -18.23
CA ASN A 157 -19.31 23.51 -17.52
C ASN A 157 -19.57 24.95 -18.01
N VAL A 158 -20.57 25.12 -18.86
CA VAL A 158 -20.90 26.42 -19.45
C VAL A 158 -21.87 27.16 -18.53
N LYS A 159 -21.39 28.24 -17.91
CA LYS A 159 -22.25 29.14 -17.11
C LYS A 159 -23.27 29.85 -18.01
N PRO A 160 -24.36 30.42 -17.44
CA PRO A 160 -25.32 31.19 -18.21
C PRO A 160 -24.65 32.33 -18.99
N LEU A 161 -24.74 32.29 -20.33
CA LEU A 161 -24.08 33.23 -21.24
C LEU A 161 -24.92 34.50 -21.47
N ARG A 162 -25.38 35.13 -20.38
CA ARG A 162 -26.14 36.38 -20.47
C ARG A 162 -25.23 37.49 -21.03
N GLY A 163 -25.64 38.13 -22.12
CA GLY A 163 -24.87 39.19 -22.79
C GLY A 163 -24.05 38.74 -24.00
N PHE A 164 -24.05 37.45 -24.33
CA PHE A 164 -23.52 36.94 -25.60
C PHE A 164 -24.62 36.87 -26.67
N ASP A 165 -24.21 36.67 -27.92
CA ASP A 165 -25.15 36.52 -29.04
C ASP A 165 -26.10 35.32 -28.82
N ARG A 166 -27.34 35.45 -29.31
CA ARG A 166 -28.42 34.48 -29.16
C ARG A 166 -28.07 33.09 -29.71
N SER A 167 -27.12 33.04 -30.64
CA SER A 167 -26.59 31.78 -31.19
C SER A 167 -25.94 30.86 -30.13
N PHE A 168 -25.50 31.42 -28.99
CA PHE A 168 -24.89 30.68 -27.88
C PHE A 168 -25.87 30.22 -26.80
N ASP A 169 -27.13 30.66 -26.84
CA ASP A 169 -28.14 30.29 -25.83
C ASP A 169 -28.34 28.78 -25.71
N LYS A 170 -28.13 28.05 -26.82
CA LYS A 170 -28.23 26.59 -26.87
C LYS A 170 -27.23 25.86 -25.97
N PHE A 171 -26.13 26.51 -25.57
CA PHE A 171 -25.09 25.96 -24.70
C PHE A 171 -25.13 26.55 -23.28
N SER A 172 -25.95 27.57 -23.07
CA SER A 172 -26.03 28.31 -21.81
C SER A 172 -26.52 27.39 -20.67
N GLY A 173 -25.73 27.28 -19.60
CA GLY A 173 -26.09 26.47 -18.43
C GLY A 173 -25.96 24.96 -18.62
N GLN A 174 -25.22 24.49 -19.64
CA GLN A 174 -25.07 23.06 -19.92
C GLN A 174 -23.66 22.53 -19.60
N GLN A 175 -23.58 21.23 -19.33
CA GLN A 175 -22.31 20.49 -19.30
C GLN A 175 -22.09 19.78 -20.63
N ILE A 176 -21.04 20.18 -21.35
CA ILE A 176 -20.71 19.64 -22.66
C ILE A 176 -19.59 18.59 -22.49
N PRO A 177 -19.81 17.32 -22.86
CA PRO A 177 -18.75 16.32 -22.80
C PRO A 177 -17.64 16.67 -23.81
N LEU A 178 -16.38 16.67 -23.37
CA LEU A 178 -15.24 16.95 -24.25
C LEU A 178 -14.61 15.65 -24.72
N PHE A 179 -14.09 14.87 -23.78
CA PHE A 179 -13.45 13.59 -24.05
C PHE A 179 -13.51 12.71 -22.79
N TYR A 180 -13.36 11.40 -22.97
CA TYR A 180 -13.12 10.48 -21.87
C TYR A 180 -11.69 9.95 -21.93
N LEU A 181 -11.14 9.65 -20.76
CA LEU A 181 -9.85 9.00 -20.60
C LEU A 181 -10.07 7.66 -19.92
N HIS A 182 -9.57 6.61 -20.56
CA HIS A 182 -9.55 5.27 -19.99
C HIS A 182 -8.09 4.83 -19.86
N TYR A 183 -7.66 4.65 -18.62
CA TYR A 183 -6.35 4.10 -18.29
C TYR A 183 -6.55 2.63 -17.97
N HIS A 184 -5.88 1.78 -18.74
CA HIS A 184 -5.90 0.35 -18.55
C HIS A 184 -4.47 -0.15 -18.41
N GLY A 185 -4.16 -0.72 -17.25
CA GLY A 185 -2.87 -1.32 -16.95
C GLY A 185 -3.08 -2.77 -16.55
N GLU A 186 -2.46 -3.69 -17.27
CA GLU A 186 -2.49 -5.12 -16.98
C GLU A 186 -1.08 -5.68 -16.84
N GLY A 187 -0.91 -6.50 -15.80
CA GLY A 187 0.36 -7.14 -15.49
C GLY A 187 1.36 -6.20 -14.83
N VAL A 188 2.38 -6.81 -14.24
CA VAL A 188 3.54 -6.12 -13.68
C VAL A 188 4.82 -6.70 -14.28
N PRO A 189 5.94 -5.95 -14.29
CA PRO A 189 7.21 -6.49 -14.78
C PRO A 189 7.64 -7.75 -14.00
N LEU A 190 8.33 -8.68 -14.66
CA LEU A 190 8.75 -9.96 -14.06
C LEU A 190 9.51 -9.78 -12.73
N LYS A 191 10.33 -8.73 -12.63
CA LYS A 191 11.06 -8.39 -11.40
C LYS A 191 10.13 -8.12 -10.21
N VAL A 192 8.99 -7.46 -10.45
CA VAL A 192 7.96 -7.20 -9.42
C VAL A 192 7.25 -8.49 -9.06
N PHE A 193 6.92 -9.34 -10.04
CA PHE A 193 6.36 -10.67 -9.76
C PHE A 193 7.29 -11.49 -8.86
N CYS A 194 8.58 -11.60 -9.20
CA CYS A 194 9.56 -12.30 -8.36
C CYS A 194 9.62 -11.73 -6.93
N MET A 195 9.55 -10.40 -6.79
CA MET A 195 9.50 -9.75 -5.49
C MET A 195 8.25 -10.13 -4.69
N ILE A 196 7.07 -10.15 -5.31
CA ILE A 196 5.81 -10.56 -4.65
C ILE A 196 5.90 -12.02 -4.18
N TYR A 197 6.37 -12.92 -5.04
CA TYR A 197 6.54 -14.33 -4.68
C TYR A 197 7.56 -14.53 -3.56
N LEU A 198 8.67 -13.78 -3.58
CA LEU A 198 9.68 -13.80 -2.53
C LEU A 198 9.10 -13.28 -1.20
N MET A 199 8.39 -12.15 -1.22
CA MET A 199 7.72 -11.59 -0.04
C MET A 199 6.68 -12.55 0.55
N ARG A 200 5.99 -13.32 -0.29
CA ARG A 200 5.04 -14.35 0.15
C ARG A 200 5.73 -15.56 0.80
N ALA A 201 6.90 -15.97 0.29
CA ALA A 201 7.63 -17.14 0.79
C ALA A 201 8.47 -16.84 2.06
N LEU A 202 9.00 -15.62 2.17
CA LEU A 202 9.90 -15.19 3.26
C LEU A 202 9.36 -15.48 4.67
N PRO A 203 8.10 -15.14 5.02
CA PRO A 203 7.55 -15.45 6.34
C PRO A 203 7.55 -16.95 6.65
N ALA A 204 7.13 -17.78 5.68
CA ALA A 204 7.09 -19.24 5.87
C ALA A 204 8.49 -19.81 6.06
N ILE A 205 9.47 -19.37 5.28
CA ILE A 205 10.88 -19.78 5.42
C ILE A 205 11.43 -19.35 6.79
N GLY A 206 11.15 -18.12 7.22
CA GLY A 206 11.55 -17.61 8.53
C GLY A 206 10.97 -18.42 9.69
N TRP A 207 9.68 -18.76 9.62
CA TRP A 207 9.04 -19.64 10.60
C TRP A 207 9.66 -21.04 10.64
N ILE A 208 9.97 -21.64 9.48
CA ILE A 208 10.62 -22.96 9.42
C ILE A 208 12.04 -22.89 10.03
N LEU A 209 12.82 -21.87 9.69
CA LEU A 209 14.19 -21.70 10.19
C LEU A 209 14.22 -21.48 11.71
N THR A 210 13.32 -20.66 12.24
CA THR A 210 13.23 -20.38 13.68
C THR A 210 12.82 -21.62 14.48
N VAL A 211 11.81 -22.36 14.00
CA VAL A 211 11.40 -23.64 14.63
C VAL A 211 12.52 -24.67 14.58
N SER A 212 13.24 -24.76 13.45
CA SER A 212 14.39 -25.66 13.28
C SER A 212 15.53 -25.36 14.26
N LEU A 213 15.93 -24.08 14.36
CA LEU A 213 16.97 -23.64 15.30
C LEU A 213 16.55 -23.86 16.77
N PHE A 214 15.29 -23.63 17.09
CA PHE A 214 14.76 -23.85 18.44
C PHE A 214 14.76 -25.34 18.81
N ALA A 215 14.31 -26.22 17.90
CA ALA A 215 14.35 -27.66 18.10
C ALA A 215 15.78 -28.19 18.23
N PHE A 216 16.71 -27.67 17.43
CA PHE A 216 18.14 -28.00 17.53
C PHE A 216 18.74 -27.56 18.87
N GLY A 217 18.38 -26.36 19.35
CA GLY A 217 18.78 -25.87 20.67
C GLY A 217 18.29 -26.78 21.80
N LEU A 218 17.01 -27.18 21.77
CA LEU A 218 16.45 -28.12 22.74
C LEU A 218 17.15 -29.49 22.70
N TYR A 219 17.47 -29.99 21.50
CA TYR A 219 18.21 -31.24 21.33
C TYR A 219 19.63 -31.16 21.93
N CYS A 220 20.35 -30.05 21.72
CA CYS A 220 21.67 -29.84 22.31
C CYS A 220 21.62 -29.81 23.85
N ILE A 221 20.63 -29.12 24.43
CA ILE A 221 20.43 -29.08 25.89
C ILE A 221 20.12 -30.49 26.43
N TRP A 222 19.20 -31.20 25.79
CA TRP A 222 18.84 -32.57 26.16
C TRP A 222 20.06 -33.52 26.13
N LYS A 223 20.90 -33.40 25.09
CA LYS A 223 22.14 -34.17 24.98
C LYS A 223 23.17 -33.77 26.04
N SER A 224 23.24 -32.49 26.41
CA SER A 224 24.12 -31.99 27.48
C SER A 224 23.73 -32.55 28.85
N VAL A 225 22.43 -32.51 29.19
CA VAL A 225 21.91 -33.08 30.44
C VAL A 225 22.11 -34.60 30.50
N ARG A 226 22.00 -35.30 29.36
CA ARG A 226 22.25 -36.75 29.28
C ARG A 226 23.72 -37.14 29.29
N ARG A 227 24.64 -36.22 29.02
CA ARG A 227 26.08 -36.48 29.20
C ARG A 227 26.37 -36.53 30.71
N LYS A 228 26.40 -37.73 31.28
CA LYS A 228 26.97 -37.94 32.62
C LYS A 228 28.40 -37.38 32.61
N PRO A 229 28.83 -36.63 33.65
CA PRO A 229 30.21 -36.21 33.75
C PRO A 229 31.10 -37.46 33.70
N LYS A 230 32.01 -37.54 32.71
CA LYS A 230 33.10 -38.52 32.75
C LYS A 230 33.83 -38.24 34.06
N LYS A 231 33.77 -39.17 35.02
CA LYS A 231 34.67 -39.18 36.18
C LYS A 231 36.10 -39.19 35.63
N GLY A 232 36.73 -38.02 35.54
CA GLY A 232 38.14 -37.93 35.24
C GLY A 232 38.89 -38.64 36.34
N LYS A 233 39.73 -39.63 35.98
CA LYS A 233 40.80 -40.08 36.87
C LYS A 233 41.64 -38.84 37.17
N ARG A 234 41.51 -38.31 38.39
CA ARG A 234 42.50 -37.40 38.97
C ARG A 234 43.83 -38.16 38.91
N LYS A 235 44.74 -37.74 38.04
CA LYS A 235 46.14 -38.14 38.15
C LYS A 235 46.61 -37.55 39.48
N GLU A 236 46.75 -38.41 40.47
CA GLU A 236 47.51 -38.13 41.67
C GLU A 236 48.97 -38.03 41.21
N ASN A 237 49.44 -36.80 41.04
CA ASN A 237 50.87 -36.55 40.89
C ASN A 237 51.48 -36.76 42.27
N THR A 238 51.81 -38.01 42.60
CA THR A 238 52.78 -38.31 43.66
C THR A 238 54.14 -37.77 43.17
N PRO A 239 54.80 -36.83 43.87
CA PRO A 239 56.15 -36.43 43.50
C PRO A 239 57.06 -37.65 43.70
N SER A 240 57.96 -37.89 42.74
CA SER A 240 58.97 -38.92 42.85
C SER A 240 59.83 -38.71 44.10
N SER A 241 60.05 -39.78 44.85
CA SER A 241 60.85 -39.80 46.09
C SER A 241 62.34 -39.51 45.89
N GLU A 242 62.77 -39.24 44.66
CA GLU A 242 64.14 -38.85 44.32
C GLU A 242 64.38 -37.34 44.46
N SER A 243 63.44 -36.47 44.06
CA SER A 243 63.66 -35.01 44.13
C SER A 243 63.67 -34.47 45.56
N VAL A 244 62.95 -35.14 46.47
CA VAL A 244 62.90 -34.80 47.92
C VAL A 244 64.20 -35.23 48.62
N LYS A 245 64.92 -36.24 48.11
CA LYS A 245 66.20 -36.64 48.70
C LYS A 245 67.32 -35.67 48.33
N GLU A 246 67.38 -35.23 47.09
CA GLU A 246 68.38 -34.23 46.65
C GLU A 246 68.22 -32.90 47.39
N THR A 247 66.98 -32.41 47.56
CA THR A 247 66.76 -31.14 48.30
C THR A 247 67.10 -31.23 49.79
N ASN A 248 66.88 -32.38 50.44
CA ASN A 248 67.23 -32.55 51.85
C ASN A 248 68.74 -32.71 52.07
N VAL A 249 69.47 -33.31 51.12
CA VAL A 249 70.93 -33.37 51.18
C VAL A 249 71.53 -31.97 51.01
N GLU A 250 71.01 -31.18 50.07
CA GLU A 250 71.47 -29.82 49.81
C GLU A 250 71.24 -28.89 51.02
N LEU A 251 70.08 -28.99 51.69
CA LEU A 251 69.75 -28.25 52.92
C LEU A 251 70.62 -28.64 54.13
N GLU A 252 70.97 -29.93 54.27
CA GLU A 252 71.89 -30.40 55.33
C GLU A 252 73.32 -29.85 55.13
N THR A 253 73.80 -29.76 53.88
CA THR A 253 75.10 -29.12 53.57
C THR A 253 75.10 -27.62 53.86
N PHE A 254 74.04 -26.90 53.48
CA PHE A 254 73.92 -25.47 53.77
C PHE A 254 73.86 -25.16 55.28
N LEU A 255 73.13 -25.96 56.06
CA LEU A 255 73.07 -25.78 57.52
C LEU A 255 74.41 -26.05 58.22
N LYS A 256 75.23 -27.00 57.70
CA LYS A 256 76.56 -27.27 58.27
C LYS A 256 77.58 -26.17 57.99
N GLU A 257 77.50 -25.51 56.82
CA GLU A 257 78.39 -24.38 56.50
C GLU A 257 78.03 -23.09 57.25
N THR A 258 76.76 -22.91 57.63
CA THR A 258 76.29 -21.68 58.32
C THR A 258 76.54 -21.71 59.84
N VAL A 259 76.80 -22.88 60.43
CA VAL A 259 77.01 -23.05 61.89
C VAL A 259 78.50 -23.12 62.28
N LEU A 260 79.41 -23.17 61.31
CA LEU A 260 80.87 -23.29 61.52
C LEU A 260 81.70 -22.08 61.04
N ASN A 261 81.06 -20.92 60.83
CA ASN A 261 81.71 -19.61 60.63
C ASN A 261 81.13 -18.55 61.58
#